data_AF-A0A818QZC7-F1
#
_entry.id   AF-A0A818QZC7-F1
#
_cell.length_a   1.000
_cell.length_b   1.000
_cell.length_c   1.000
_cell.angle_alpha   90.00
_cell.angle_beta   90.00
_cell.angle_gamma   90.00
#
_symmetry.space_group_name_H-M   'P 1'
#
loop_
_entity.id
_entity.type
_entity.pdbx_description
1 polymer ?
#
loop_
_entity_poly.entity_id
_entity_poly.type
_entity_poly.pdbx_seq_one_letter_code
_entity_poly.pdbx_strand_id
1 'polypeptide(L)'
;MHINSICTVFFLLFVSTATQLLPNSSIVTANQSGDFNSLNTWTNNIRPQDNSTVIIPANITVYISDESYLNMNIQSLRIYGKLQIGSPNISSLTSSFRFSYSINIMIFDGGLLEDLTSNHTWFILPNSIISIYRNASFYSLQSTKIISNNSNQILNSTINGPYTLTVDLQGRIQNYLSITFVSYQSGEFTLNSVWIGGLSPTFDRCSPTSGGCILFIPAGIKLTRYNNQSTINAFDVHISGIFEISSWDIYLFHYPIRFLIYNGGIFQDASQNGLHFYINSSIVVDTGGLFITRPSNTISSYIDRNVIISSLKLYRTNITGPYQISIDRNGNIYNGSLFTSTTIATTTKVTVPPGNTLTCYSCHDCDDPFNSNGVITVSVPANQGYYCRKSSIMTVVDRDVGQWCVQDNVRGNGLWCCQSNLCNHAKSMTSTSFLILPLTLIMILKLF
;
A
#
# COMPACT_ATOMS: atom_id res chain seq x y z
N MET A 1 56.94 54.74 -9.45
CA MET A 1 56.76 54.82 -7.99
C MET A 1 55.43 55.54 -7.75
N HIS A 2 54.42 54.77 -7.32
CA HIS A 2 53.13 55.08 -6.66
C HIS A 2 52.39 56.42 -6.86
N ILE A 3 51.16 56.38 -7.44
CA ILE A 3 49.79 56.38 -6.79
C ILE A 3 49.27 57.83 -6.59
N ASN A 4 48.16 58.30 -7.19
CA ASN A 4 46.75 57.97 -6.92
C ASN A 4 45.86 58.37 -8.12
N SER A 5 45.05 57.44 -8.63
CA SER A 5 43.95 57.72 -9.56
C SER A 5 42.65 57.24 -8.91
N ILE A 6 41.68 58.14 -8.81
CA ILE A 6 40.37 57.91 -8.18
C ILE A 6 39.51 57.13 -9.19
N CYS A 7 39.27 55.85 -8.88
CA CYS A 7 38.31 55.00 -9.57
C CYS A 7 36.89 55.32 -9.09
N THR A 8 36.09 55.98 -9.90
CA THR A 8 34.63 56.01 -9.76
C THR A 8 34.08 54.70 -10.33
N VAL A 9 33.78 53.73 -9.47
CA VAL A 9 33.14 52.46 -9.85
C VAL A 9 31.64 52.68 -9.98
N PHE A 10 31.13 52.58 -11.21
CA PHE A 10 29.71 52.41 -11.51
C PHE A 10 29.24 51.05 -10.97
N PHE A 11 28.40 51.05 -9.93
CA PHE A 11 27.74 49.84 -9.45
C PHE A 11 26.49 49.59 -10.31
N LEU A 12 26.65 48.80 -11.38
CA LEU A 12 25.53 48.20 -12.12
C LEU A 12 24.86 47.17 -11.22
N LEU A 13 23.67 47.48 -10.73
CA LEU A 13 22.73 46.54 -10.14
C LEU A 13 22.29 45.55 -11.23
N PHE A 14 23.01 44.44 -11.37
CA PHE A 14 22.46 43.23 -11.98
C PHE A 14 21.41 42.69 -11.03
N VAL A 15 20.13 42.90 -11.36
CA VAL A 15 19.05 42.06 -10.85
C VAL A 15 19.26 40.70 -11.50
N SER A 16 19.97 39.80 -10.82
CA SER A 16 19.90 38.39 -11.18
C SER A 16 18.48 37.94 -10.86
N THR A 17 17.70 37.66 -11.90
CA THR A 17 16.54 36.80 -11.77
C THR A 17 17.08 35.47 -11.27
N ALA A 18 16.94 35.21 -9.98
CA ALA A 18 17.10 33.88 -9.44
C ALA A 18 16.06 33.01 -10.16
N THR A 19 16.49 32.29 -11.20
CA THR A 19 15.81 31.07 -11.60
C THR A 19 15.90 30.16 -10.40
N GLN A 20 14.84 30.16 -9.58
CA GLN A 20 14.62 29.09 -8.63
C GLN A 20 14.64 27.80 -9.45
N LEU A 21 15.72 27.05 -9.34
CA LEU A 21 15.72 25.62 -9.57
C LEU A 21 14.70 25.07 -8.57
N LEU A 22 13.45 24.95 -9.00
CA LEU A 22 12.40 24.31 -8.22
C LEU A 22 12.87 22.88 -7.94
N PRO A 23 12.84 22.43 -6.68
CA PRO A 23 13.18 21.06 -6.38
C PRO A 23 12.13 20.14 -7.03
N ASN A 24 12.61 19.01 -7.56
CA ASN A 24 11.95 17.71 -7.64
C ASN A 24 10.44 17.68 -7.29
N SER A 25 9.61 17.36 -8.30
CA SER A 25 8.17 17.02 -8.18
C SER A 25 7.34 17.96 -7.29
N SER A 26 6.74 19.00 -7.87
CA SER A 26 5.75 19.81 -7.16
C SER A 26 4.42 19.05 -7.03
N ILE A 27 3.87 19.02 -5.82
CA ILE A 27 2.49 18.59 -5.59
C ILE A 27 1.60 19.79 -5.91
N VAL A 28 0.68 19.63 -6.86
CA VAL A 28 -0.26 20.67 -7.29
C VAL A 28 -1.67 20.16 -7.03
N THR A 29 -2.45 20.91 -6.25
CA THR A 29 -3.80 20.50 -5.83
C THR A 29 -4.83 21.47 -6.39
N ALA A 30 -5.95 20.97 -6.89
CA ALA A 30 -7.06 21.81 -7.31
C ALA A 30 -7.74 22.43 -6.07
N ASN A 31 -7.98 23.74 -6.11
CA ASN A 31 -8.62 24.50 -5.04
C ASN A 31 -10.11 24.73 -5.31
N GLN A 32 -10.51 24.77 -6.58
CA GLN A 32 -11.89 24.93 -7.01
C GLN A 32 -12.14 24.21 -8.33
N SER A 33 -13.41 23.99 -8.67
CA SER A 33 -13.77 23.43 -9.97
C SER A 33 -13.43 24.41 -11.09
N GLY A 34 -12.87 23.91 -12.19
CA GLY A 34 -12.39 24.77 -13.26
C GLY A 34 -11.59 24.05 -14.33
N ASP A 35 -11.14 24.82 -15.31
CA ASP A 35 -10.32 24.35 -16.42
C ASP A 35 -8.93 23.93 -15.93
N PHE A 36 -8.40 22.81 -16.41
CA PHE A 36 -7.08 22.29 -16.05
C PHE A 36 -5.95 23.30 -16.32
N ASN A 37 -6.07 24.13 -17.36
CA ASN A 37 -5.06 25.11 -17.75
C ASN A 37 -5.26 26.48 -17.09
N SER A 38 -6.38 26.70 -16.39
CA SER A 38 -6.64 27.95 -15.67
C SER A 38 -5.85 28.00 -14.36
N LEU A 39 -5.11 29.11 -14.13
CA LEU A 39 -4.38 29.33 -12.89
C LEU A 39 -5.31 29.30 -11.66
N ASN A 40 -6.53 29.81 -11.80
CA ASN A 40 -7.50 29.92 -10.71
C ASN A 40 -7.97 28.56 -10.19
N THR A 41 -7.89 27.50 -11.00
CA THR A 41 -8.29 26.14 -10.61
C THR A 41 -7.38 25.59 -9.51
N TRP A 42 -6.12 26.05 -9.45
CA TRP A 42 -5.08 25.43 -8.64
C TRP A 42 -4.67 26.28 -7.44
N THR A 43 -4.30 25.61 -6.35
CA THR A 43 -3.83 26.27 -5.14
C THR A 43 -2.63 27.18 -5.45
N ASN A 44 -2.59 28.36 -4.82
CA ASN A 44 -1.57 29.39 -5.02
C ASN A 44 -1.44 29.90 -6.47
N ASN A 45 -2.45 29.65 -7.33
CA ASN A 45 -2.40 29.98 -8.75
C ASN A 45 -1.21 29.33 -9.49
N ILE A 46 -0.81 28.13 -9.07
CA ILE A 46 0.27 27.36 -9.70
C ILE A 46 -0.36 26.19 -10.46
N ARG A 47 -0.35 26.26 -11.80
CA ARG A 47 -0.81 25.16 -12.64
C ARG A 47 0.15 23.96 -12.58
N PRO A 48 -0.33 22.74 -12.88
CA PRO A 48 0.52 21.58 -13.11
C PRO A 48 1.62 21.88 -14.13
N GLN A 49 2.81 21.34 -13.87
CA GLN A 49 3.99 21.41 -14.74
C GLN A 49 4.58 20.00 -14.92
N ASP A 50 5.62 19.87 -15.74
CA ASP A 50 6.33 18.60 -15.87
C ASP A 50 6.81 18.06 -14.51
N ASN A 51 6.69 16.75 -14.35
CA ASN A 51 6.96 15.98 -13.15
C ASN A 51 6.10 16.35 -11.93
N SER A 52 5.00 17.10 -12.12
CA SER A 52 4.06 17.37 -11.03
C SER A 52 3.31 16.12 -10.59
N THR A 53 2.99 16.04 -9.31
CA THR A 53 1.90 15.19 -8.81
C THR A 53 0.65 16.05 -8.70
N VAL A 54 -0.35 15.75 -9.51
CA VAL A 54 -1.61 16.50 -9.58
C VAL A 54 -2.66 15.83 -8.70
N ILE A 55 -3.34 16.60 -7.86
CA ILE A 55 -4.39 16.12 -6.97
C ILE A 55 -5.69 16.87 -7.26
N ILE A 56 -6.76 16.12 -7.54
CA ILE A 56 -8.13 16.64 -7.64
C ILE A 56 -8.88 16.16 -6.39
N PRO A 57 -9.11 17.02 -5.38
CA PRO A 57 -9.81 16.65 -4.16
C PRO A 57 -11.27 16.27 -4.39
N ALA A 58 -11.87 15.60 -3.41
CA ALA A 58 -13.30 15.30 -3.40
C ALA A 58 -14.14 16.59 -3.61
N ASN A 59 -15.29 16.44 -4.27
CA ASN A 59 -16.22 17.52 -4.61
C ASN A 59 -15.69 18.60 -5.58
N ILE A 60 -14.45 18.48 -6.08
CA ILE A 60 -13.90 19.37 -7.11
C ILE A 60 -13.97 18.68 -8.48
N THR A 61 -14.39 19.43 -9.50
CA THR A 61 -14.39 18.99 -10.89
C THR A 61 -13.38 19.79 -11.70
N VAL A 62 -12.38 19.11 -12.24
CA VAL A 62 -11.46 19.69 -13.22
C VAL A 62 -11.85 19.21 -14.61
N TYR A 63 -11.88 20.09 -15.60
CA TYR A 63 -12.19 19.75 -16.99
C TYR A 63 -11.06 20.12 -17.94
N ILE A 64 -10.89 19.30 -18.98
CA ILE A 64 -10.00 19.51 -20.13
C ILE A 64 -10.89 19.53 -21.37
N SER A 65 -11.52 20.66 -21.68
CA SER A 65 -12.56 20.74 -22.71
C SER A 65 -12.05 21.10 -24.11
N ASP A 66 -11.09 22.01 -24.20
CA ASP A 66 -10.69 22.63 -25.48
C ASP A 66 -9.38 22.09 -26.07
N GLU A 67 -8.75 21.13 -25.39
CA GLU A 67 -7.49 20.52 -25.84
C GLU A 67 -7.66 19.06 -26.24
N SER A 68 -7.15 18.70 -27.42
CA SER A 68 -7.12 17.32 -27.90
C SER A 68 -5.95 16.51 -27.34
N TYR A 69 -5.13 17.12 -26.49
CA TYR A 69 -3.97 16.48 -25.91
C TYR A 69 -3.58 17.06 -24.55
N LEU A 70 -2.92 16.25 -23.73
CA LEU A 70 -2.19 16.68 -22.54
C LEU A 70 -0.69 16.58 -22.82
N ASN A 71 -0.05 17.74 -23.05
CA ASN A 71 1.37 17.82 -23.40
C ASN A 71 2.24 18.16 -22.19
N MET A 72 2.19 17.30 -21.18
CA MET A 72 3.05 17.41 -19.99
C MET A 72 3.32 16.03 -19.40
N ASN A 73 4.53 15.85 -18.87
CA ASN A 73 4.93 14.64 -18.19
C ASN A 73 4.45 14.66 -16.73
N ILE A 74 3.18 14.35 -16.49
CA ILE A 74 2.65 14.26 -15.13
C ILE A 74 3.18 12.99 -14.46
N GLN A 75 3.82 13.14 -13.29
CA GLN A 75 4.32 12.00 -12.53
C GLN A 75 3.18 11.13 -11.99
N SER A 76 2.12 11.78 -11.50
CA SER A 76 0.94 11.11 -10.96
C SER A 76 -0.27 12.03 -10.98
N LEU A 77 -1.41 11.52 -11.45
CA LEU A 77 -2.71 12.19 -11.41
C LEU A 77 -3.61 11.46 -10.43
N ARG A 78 -3.87 12.05 -9.26
CA ARG A 78 -4.66 11.48 -8.16
C ARG A 78 -6.03 12.15 -8.11
N ILE A 79 -7.09 11.38 -8.35
CA ILE A 79 -8.46 11.87 -8.52
C ILE A 79 -9.33 11.33 -7.39
N TYR A 80 -9.71 12.20 -6.45
CA TYR A 80 -10.71 11.94 -5.40
C TYR A 80 -12.06 12.62 -5.73
N GLY A 81 -12.01 13.70 -6.52
CA GLY A 81 -13.19 14.34 -7.10
C GLY A 81 -13.44 13.86 -8.51
N LYS A 82 -13.50 14.79 -9.47
CA LYS A 82 -13.83 14.48 -10.85
C LYS A 82 -12.84 15.08 -11.85
N LEU A 83 -12.40 14.28 -12.81
CA LEU A 83 -11.72 14.76 -14.02
C LEU A 83 -12.60 14.48 -15.23
N GLN A 84 -12.90 15.53 -16.01
CA GLN A 84 -13.63 15.40 -17.27
C GLN A 84 -12.68 15.69 -18.43
N ILE A 85 -12.62 14.77 -19.39
CA ILE A 85 -11.86 14.94 -20.63
C ILE A 85 -12.84 15.14 -21.77
N GLY A 86 -12.73 16.26 -22.45
CA GLY A 86 -13.64 16.71 -23.49
C GLY A 86 -14.84 17.48 -22.99
N SER A 87 -15.73 17.82 -23.91
CA SER A 87 -16.90 18.67 -23.67
C SER A 87 -18.16 18.01 -24.24
N PRO A 88 -19.27 17.96 -23.47
CA PRO A 88 -20.55 17.52 -24.00
C PRO A 88 -21.19 18.56 -24.94
N ASN A 89 -20.68 19.80 -24.97
CA ASN A 89 -21.20 20.87 -25.82
C ASN A 89 -20.55 20.81 -27.22
N ILE A 90 -21.40 20.60 -28.23
CA ILE A 90 -21.07 20.31 -29.64
C ILE A 90 -20.20 21.38 -30.35
N SER A 91 -20.04 22.57 -29.77
CA SER A 91 -19.31 23.68 -30.41
C SER A 91 -17.78 23.64 -30.27
N SER A 92 -17.22 22.84 -29.36
CA SER A 92 -15.76 22.59 -29.24
C SER A 92 -15.48 21.10 -28.99
N LEU A 93 -15.69 20.27 -30.01
CA LEU A 93 -15.47 18.82 -29.88
C LEU A 93 -13.98 18.50 -29.97
N THR A 94 -13.40 18.22 -28.81
CA THR A 94 -12.20 17.38 -28.73
C THR A 94 -12.60 15.98 -29.20
N SER A 95 -12.27 15.71 -30.47
CA SER A 95 -12.73 14.50 -31.14
C SER A 95 -12.11 13.24 -30.54
N SER A 96 -10.83 13.31 -30.21
CA SER A 96 -10.08 12.28 -29.51
C SER A 96 -9.08 12.95 -28.58
N PHE A 97 -8.65 12.24 -27.55
CA PHE A 97 -7.69 12.77 -26.58
C PHE A 97 -6.36 12.04 -26.65
N ARG A 98 -5.24 12.76 -26.51
CA ARG A 98 -3.89 12.19 -26.55
C ARG A 98 -3.09 12.58 -25.32
N PHE A 99 -2.54 11.58 -24.64
CA PHE A 99 -1.45 11.83 -23.69
C PHE A 99 -0.13 11.84 -24.45
N SER A 100 0.57 12.98 -24.47
CA SER A 100 1.86 13.10 -25.19
C SER A 100 3.02 12.41 -24.46
N TYR A 101 2.82 12.02 -23.21
CA TYR A 101 3.77 11.32 -22.35
C TYR A 101 3.10 10.10 -21.72
N SER A 102 3.90 9.17 -21.18
CA SER A 102 3.37 8.09 -20.34
C SER A 102 2.63 8.69 -19.14
N ILE A 103 1.45 8.18 -18.84
CA ILE A 103 0.59 8.75 -17.79
C ILE A 103 0.30 7.74 -16.69
N ASN A 104 0.23 8.24 -15.46
CA ASN A 104 -0.20 7.48 -14.29
C ASN A 104 -1.46 8.12 -13.70
N ILE A 105 -2.62 7.52 -13.96
CA ILE A 105 -3.91 7.98 -13.46
C ILE A 105 -4.38 7.05 -12.35
N MET A 106 -4.68 7.62 -11.18
CA MET A 106 -5.23 6.91 -10.03
C MET A 106 -6.53 7.58 -9.58
N ILE A 107 -7.64 6.88 -9.71
CA ILE A 107 -8.96 7.33 -9.29
C ILE A 107 -9.28 6.66 -7.95
N PHE A 108 -9.20 7.44 -6.87
CA PHE A 108 -9.42 6.98 -5.50
C PHE A 108 -10.91 7.00 -5.13
N ASP A 109 -11.22 6.51 -3.93
CA ASP A 109 -12.58 6.40 -3.37
C ASP A 109 -13.44 7.66 -3.62
N GLY A 110 -14.63 7.47 -4.17
CA GLY A 110 -15.56 8.53 -4.58
C GLY A 110 -15.18 9.29 -5.87
N GLY A 111 -14.00 9.02 -6.43
CA GLY A 111 -13.49 9.69 -7.61
C GLY A 111 -14.12 9.21 -8.92
N LEU A 112 -14.15 10.10 -9.91
CA LEU A 112 -14.73 9.85 -11.23
C LEU A 112 -13.83 10.40 -12.35
N LEU A 113 -13.55 9.57 -13.35
CA LEU A 113 -12.94 9.97 -14.62
C LEU A 113 -13.98 9.87 -15.73
N GLU A 114 -14.29 10.98 -16.38
CA GLU A 114 -15.27 11.03 -17.47
C GLU A 114 -14.59 11.25 -18.82
N ASP A 115 -14.89 10.40 -19.79
CA ASP A 115 -14.60 10.63 -21.21
C ASP A 115 -15.84 11.20 -21.91
N LEU A 116 -15.74 12.45 -22.32
CA LEU A 116 -16.75 13.19 -23.07
C LEU A 116 -16.20 13.59 -24.46
N THR A 117 -15.14 12.93 -24.94
CA THR A 117 -14.64 13.13 -26.30
C THR A 117 -15.65 12.60 -27.33
N SER A 118 -15.80 13.26 -28.47
CA SER A 118 -16.86 12.90 -29.42
C SER A 118 -16.66 11.56 -30.13
N ASN A 119 -15.40 11.13 -30.31
CA ASN A 119 -15.08 9.84 -30.92
C ASN A 119 -14.75 8.77 -29.86
N HIS A 120 -14.88 9.08 -28.57
CA HIS A 120 -14.59 8.17 -27.46
C HIS A 120 -13.27 7.43 -27.66
N THR A 121 -12.20 8.16 -27.98
CA THR A 121 -10.91 7.56 -28.35
C THR A 121 -9.77 8.25 -27.66
N TRP A 122 -8.97 7.48 -26.92
CA TRP A 122 -7.77 7.96 -26.25
C TRP A 122 -6.51 7.31 -26.81
N PHE A 123 -5.48 8.13 -27.03
CA PHE A 123 -4.14 7.70 -27.39
C PHE A 123 -3.25 7.73 -26.15
N ILE A 124 -2.73 6.57 -25.76
CA ILE A 124 -1.93 6.37 -24.56
C ILE A 124 -0.59 5.76 -24.93
N LEU A 125 0.50 6.38 -24.48
CA LEU A 125 1.84 5.89 -24.74
C LEU A 125 2.21 4.66 -23.90
N PRO A 126 3.17 3.85 -24.35
CA PRO A 126 3.81 2.81 -23.55
C PRO A 126 4.22 3.30 -22.15
N ASN A 127 4.28 2.38 -21.20
CA ASN A 127 4.55 2.66 -19.78
C ASN A 127 3.47 3.45 -19.03
N SER A 128 2.24 3.47 -19.53
CA SER A 128 1.13 4.16 -18.86
C SER A 128 0.29 3.20 -18.02
N ILE A 129 -0.40 3.74 -17.01
CA ILE A 129 -1.30 3.00 -16.14
C ILE A 129 -2.52 3.84 -15.74
N ILE A 130 -3.68 3.20 -15.72
CA ILE A 130 -4.93 3.75 -15.17
C ILE A 130 -5.42 2.78 -14.10
N SER A 131 -5.57 3.27 -12.88
CA SER A 131 -6.05 2.51 -11.73
C SER A 131 -7.32 3.13 -11.17
N ILE A 132 -8.39 2.35 -11.11
CA ILE A 132 -9.70 2.72 -10.58
C ILE A 132 -9.88 1.95 -9.26
N TYR A 133 -9.78 2.63 -8.13
CA TYR A 133 -9.89 2.01 -6.81
C TYR A 133 -11.33 1.69 -6.44
N ARG A 134 -11.52 0.93 -5.36
CA ARG A 134 -12.86 0.62 -4.84
C ARG A 134 -13.70 1.89 -4.70
N ASN A 135 -14.97 1.82 -5.10
CA ASN A 135 -15.95 2.91 -5.15
C ASN A 135 -15.62 4.08 -6.09
N ALA A 136 -14.50 4.02 -6.81
CA ALA A 136 -14.20 4.93 -7.89
C ALA A 136 -14.78 4.40 -9.21
N SER A 137 -14.93 5.28 -10.19
CA SER A 137 -15.47 4.88 -11.48
C SER A 137 -14.86 5.63 -12.66
N PHE A 138 -14.93 4.97 -13.81
CA PHE A 138 -14.79 5.56 -15.13
C PHE A 138 -16.17 5.58 -15.79
N TYR A 139 -16.49 6.68 -16.46
CA TYR A 139 -17.73 6.86 -17.20
C TYR A 139 -17.45 7.47 -18.57
N SER A 140 -18.22 7.04 -19.56
CA SER A 140 -18.25 7.61 -20.90
C SER A 140 -19.65 7.43 -21.49
N LEU A 141 -20.05 8.32 -22.40
CA LEU A 141 -21.35 8.20 -23.08
C LEU A 141 -21.42 6.95 -23.98
N GLN A 142 -20.27 6.49 -24.48
CA GLN A 142 -20.13 5.25 -25.25
C GLN A 142 -18.85 4.53 -24.84
N SER A 143 -18.63 3.33 -25.33
CA SER A 143 -17.38 2.62 -25.05
C SER A 143 -16.17 3.37 -25.61
N THR A 144 -15.15 3.57 -24.78
CA THR A 144 -13.95 4.33 -25.13
C THR A 144 -12.87 3.41 -25.72
N LYS A 145 -12.41 3.71 -26.92
CA LYS A 145 -11.30 3.02 -27.57
C LYS A 145 -9.97 3.58 -27.07
N ILE A 146 -9.20 2.74 -26.39
CA ILE A 146 -7.81 3.02 -26.02
C ILE A 146 -6.90 2.50 -27.12
N ILE A 147 -6.00 3.35 -27.60
CA ILE A 147 -5.02 3.03 -28.63
C ILE A 147 -3.62 3.27 -28.06
N SER A 148 -2.76 2.27 -28.19
CA SER A 148 -1.32 2.38 -28.00
C SER A 148 -0.58 1.79 -29.21
N ASN A 149 0.71 2.11 -29.37
CA ASN A 149 1.50 1.89 -30.61
C ASN A 149 1.22 0.57 -31.34
N ASN A 150 1.05 -0.55 -30.61
CA ASN A 150 0.90 -1.89 -31.17
C ASN A 150 -0.40 -2.59 -30.76
N SER A 151 -1.32 -1.93 -30.05
CA SER A 151 -2.57 -2.55 -29.62
C SER A 151 -3.69 -1.55 -29.43
N ASN A 152 -4.92 -2.02 -29.54
CA ASN A 152 -6.08 -1.26 -29.15
C ASN A 152 -6.99 -2.12 -28.28
N GLN A 153 -7.77 -1.45 -27.46
CA GLN A 153 -8.76 -2.08 -26.62
C GLN A 153 -9.97 -1.16 -26.45
N ILE A 154 -11.14 -1.77 -26.27
CA ILE A 154 -12.38 -1.07 -25.93
C ILE A 154 -12.57 -1.15 -24.41
N LEU A 155 -12.70 0.01 -23.77
CA LEU A 155 -13.22 0.15 -22.41
C LEU A 155 -14.73 0.32 -22.47
N ASN A 156 -15.46 -0.37 -21.61
CA ASN A 156 -16.90 -0.19 -21.51
C ASN A 156 -17.24 1.24 -21.08
N SER A 157 -18.44 1.71 -21.45
CA SER A 157 -18.95 3.03 -21.07
C SER A 157 -19.00 3.27 -19.55
N THR A 158 -18.99 2.20 -18.74
CA THR A 158 -18.85 2.32 -17.30
C THR A 158 -17.97 1.20 -16.76
N ILE A 159 -17.01 1.58 -15.91
CA ILE A 159 -16.14 0.66 -15.18
C ILE A 159 -16.11 1.11 -13.73
N ASN A 160 -16.48 0.21 -12.82
CA ASN A 160 -16.37 0.43 -11.39
C ASN A 160 -15.12 -0.27 -10.88
N GLY A 161 -14.39 0.37 -9.97
CA GLY A 161 -13.21 -0.23 -9.36
C GLY A 161 -13.56 -1.37 -8.38
N PRO A 162 -12.60 -2.25 -8.06
CA PRO A 162 -11.18 -2.16 -8.43
C PRO A 162 -10.90 -2.61 -9.87
N TYR A 163 -10.11 -1.83 -10.60
CA TYR A 163 -9.70 -2.11 -11.97
C TYR A 163 -8.36 -1.46 -12.28
N THR A 164 -7.49 -2.14 -13.02
CA THR A 164 -6.27 -1.55 -13.56
C THR A 164 -6.15 -1.85 -15.05
N LEU A 165 -5.85 -0.83 -15.85
CA LEU A 165 -5.36 -0.94 -17.21
C LEU A 165 -3.88 -0.53 -17.23
N THR A 166 -3.04 -1.36 -17.85
CA THR A 166 -1.62 -1.07 -18.09
C THR A 166 -1.30 -1.08 -19.56
N VAL A 167 -0.38 -0.22 -19.97
CA VAL A 167 0.26 -0.27 -21.28
C VAL A 167 1.74 -0.57 -21.08
N ASP A 168 2.20 -1.74 -21.52
CA ASP A 168 3.60 -2.11 -21.36
C ASP A 168 4.54 -1.33 -22.29
N LEU A 169 5.85 -1.55 -22.17
CA LEU A 169 6.86 -0.89 -23.01
C LEU A 169 6.73 -1.21 -24.50
N GLN A 170 6.10 -2.33 -24.85
CA GLN A 170 5.83 -2.71 -26.23
C GLN A 170 4.50 -2.13 -26.74
N GLY A 171 3.78 -1.35 -25.92
CA GLY A 171 2.49 -0.78 -26.28
C GLY A 171 1.35 -1.79 -26.28
N ARG A 172 1.49 -2.93 -25.57
CA ARG A 172 0.42 -3.90 -25.37
C ARG A 172 -0.43 -3.48 -24.18
N ILE A 173 -1.75 -3.44 -24.37
CA ILE A 173 -2.72 -3.12 -23.33
C ILE A 173 -3.12 -4.41 -22.59
N GLN A 174 -3.11 -4.36 -21.27
CA GLN A 174 -3.55 -5.44 -20.38
C GLN A 174 -4.45 -4.87 -19.28
N ASN A 175 -5.38 -5.69 -18.77
CA ASN A 175 -6.32 -5.26 -17.74
C ASN A 175 -6.45 -6.29 -16.64
N TYR A 176 -6.79 -5.78 -15.46
CA TYR A 176 -6.92 -6.54 -14.24
C TYR A 176 -8.17 -6.10 -13.51
N LEU A 177 -8.93 -7.05 -12.98
CA LEU A 177 -10.12 -6.80 -12.15
C LEU A 177 -9.74 -6.53 -10.68
N SER A 178 -8.61 -5.87 -10.49
CA SER A 178 -7.97 -5.57 -9.22
C SER A 178 -7.02 -4.39 -9.42
N ILE A 179 -6.62 -3.75 -8.31
CA ILE A 179 -5.47 -2.83 -8.37
C ILE A 179 -4.20 -3.65 -8.52
N THR A 180 -3.53 -3.52 -9.66
CA THR A 180 -2.37 -4.36 -10.00
C THR A 180 -1.15 -3.51 -10.33
N PHE A 181 -0.04 -3.79 -9.64
CA PHE A 181 1.27 -3.23 -9.96
C PHE A 181 2.06 -4.26 -10.74
N VAL A 182 2.51 -3.89 -11.94
CA VAL A 182 3.25 -4.79 -12.84
C VAL A 182 4.70 -4.31 -12.94
N SER A 183 5.65 -5.18 -12.65
CA SER A 183 7.07 -4.90 -12.90
C SER A 183 7.38 -5.09 -14.38
N TYR A 184 8.06 -4.15 -15.03
CA TYR A 184 8.43 -4.28 -16.45
C TYR A 184 9.92 -4.47 -16.69
N GLN A 185 10.76 -4.19 -15.69
CA GLN A 185 12.20 -4.42 -15.76
C GLN A 185 12.72 -5.00 -14.45
N SER A 186 13.86 -5.69 -14.52
CA SER A 186 14.51 -6.24 -13.33
C SER A 186 15.11 -5.12 -12.47
N GLY A 187 15.08 -5.29 -11.15
CA GLY A 187 15.62 -4.30 -10.23
C GLY A 187 15.11 -4.45 -8.79
N GLU A 188 15.38 -3.45 -7.97
CA GLU A 188 14.94 -3.42 -6.58
C GLU A 188 13.49 -2.92 -6.48
N PHE A 189 12.71 -3.58 -5.63
CA PHE A 189 11.26 -3.40 -5.44
C PHE A 189 10.81 -1.95 -5.22
N THR A 190 11.56 -1.13 -4.49
CA THR A 190 11.18 0.25 -4.17
C THR A 190 11.48 1.24 -5.28
N LEU A 191 12.30 0.86 -6.27
CA LEU A 191 12.61 1.74 -7.39
C LEU A 191 11.38 1.94 -8.27
N ASN A 192 10.92 3.19 -8.36
CA ASN A 192 9.82 3.60 -9.23
C ASN A 192 10.00 3.16 -10.69
N SER A 193 11.25 3.17 -11.18
CA SER A 193 11.58 2.77 -12.55
C SER A 193 11.31 1.29 -12.82
N VAL A 194 11.13 0.44 -11.82
CA VAL A 194 10.86 -1.00 -12.04
C VAL A 194 9.40 -1.26 -12.44
N TRP A 195 8.50 -0.34 -12.10
CA TRP A 195 7.05 -0.53 -12.20
C TRP A 195 6.45 0.24 -13.37
N ILE A 196 5.47 -0.37 -14.04
CA ILE A 196 4.74 0.33 -15.11
C ILE A 196 4.10 1.58 -14.54
N GLY A 197 4.21 2.70 -15.26
CA GLY A 197 3.74 3.99 -14.80
C GLY A 197 4.66 4.67 -13.79
N GLY A 198 5.88 4.15 -13.58
CA GLY A 198 6.94 4.83 -12.84
C GLY A 198 6.65 5.00 -11.34
N LEU A 199 5.87 4.11 -10.75
CA LEU A 199 5.35 4.24 -9.40
C LEU A 199 5.37 2.89 -8.68
N SER A 200 6.21 2.77 -7.65
CA SER A 200 6.29 1.55 -6.84
C SER A 200 5.06 1.35 -5.94
N PRO A 201 4.70 0.11 -5.57
CA PRO A 201 3.61 -0.13 -4.63
C PRO A 201 4.00 0.37 -3.24
N THR A 202 3.19 1.28 -2.69
CA THR A 202 3.35 1.83 -1.34
C THR A 202 2.05 1.70 -0.56
N PHE A 203 2.10 1.90 0.76
CA PHE A 203 0.93 1.74 1.62
C PHE A 203 -0.26 2.63 1.22
N ASP A 204 -0.01 3.89 0.84
CA ASP A 204 -1.08 4.81 0.39
C ASP A 204 -1.77 4.33 -0.89
N ARG A 205 -1.04 3.62 -1.76
CA ARG A 205 -1.55 3.05 -3.00
C ARG A 205 -2.12 1.65 -2.86
N CYS A 206 -1.76 0.93 -1.80
CA CYS A 206 -2.17 -0.46 -1.59
C CYS A 206 -2.89 -0.70 -0.28
N SER A 207 -3.50 0.36 0.26
CA SER A 207 -4.21 0.32 1.53
C SER A 207 -5.27 -0.78 1.54
N PRO A 208 -5.42 -1.54 2.64
CA PRO A 208 -6.55 -2.44 2.82
C PRO A 208 -7.90 -1.74 2.59
N THR A 209 -8.03 -0.47 2.98
CA THR A 209 -9.27 0.30 2.83
C THR A 209 -9.62 0.58 1.37
N SER A 210 -8.62 0.62 0.48
CA SER A 210 -8.82 0.83 -0.96
C SER A 210 -9.02 -0.48 -1.73
N GLY A 211 -9.15 -1.62 -1.03
CA GLY A 211 -9.34 -2.95 -1.60
C GLY A 211 -8.06 -3.76 -1.78
N GLY A 212 -6.90 -3.19 -1.42
CA GLY A 212 -5.59 -3.84 -1.55
C GLY A 212 -5.05 -3.91 -2.98
N CYS A 213 -3.79 -4.33 -3.11
CA CYS A 213 -3.10 -4.51 -4.39
C CYS A 213 -2.66 -5.95 -4.62
N ILE A 214 -2.58 -6.28 -5.92
CA ILE A 214 -1.85 -7.42 -6.46
C ILE A 214 -0.53 -6.92 -7.05
N LEU A 215 0.55 -7.66 -6.83
CA LEU A 215 1.81 -7.47 -7.54
C LEU A 215 1.95 -8.55 -8.60
N PHE A 216 2.34 -8.16 -9.81
CA PHE A 216 2.61 -9.10 -10.90
C PHE A 216 4.04 -8.96 -11.38
N ILE A 217 4.77 -10.07 -11.33
CA ILE A 217 6.17 -10.20 -11.77
C ILE A 217 6.18 -11.12 -13.00
N PRO A 218 6.23 -10.56 -14.22
CA PRO A 218 6.19 -11.32 -15.46
C PRO A 218 7.42 -12.20 -15.67
N ALA A 219 7.30 -13.22 -16.52
CA ALA A 219 8.43 -14.03 -16.97
C ALA A 219 9.56 -13.16 -17.55
N GLY A 220 10.81 -13.52 -17.25
CA GLY A 220 12.01 -12.79 -17.66
C GLY A 220 12.38 -11.59 -16.77
N ILE A 221 11.53 -11.22 -15.80
CA ILE A 221 11.82 -10.13 -14.85
C ILE A 221 12.31 -10.69 -13.52
N LYS A 222 13.38 -10.11 -12.97
CA LYS A 222 13.88 -10.39 -11.61
C LYS A 222 13.66 -9.17 -10.72
N LEU A 223 12.76 -9.30 -9.76
CA LEU A 223 12.55 -8.32 -8.70
C LEU A 223 13.33 -8.74 -7.46
N THR A 224 14.07 -7.81 -6.85
CA THR A 224 14.77 -8.05 -5.59
C THR A 224 14.22 -7.16 -4.48
N ARG A 225 14.28 -7.65 -3.24
CA ARG A 225 13.91 -6.88 -2.07
C ARG A 225 14.85 -7.17 -0.92
N TYR A 226 15.34 -6.10 -0.28
CA TYR A 226 16.22 -6.19 0.87
C TYR A 226 15.54 -5.58 2.11
N ASN A 227 15.58 -6.29 3.25
CA ASN A 227 14.97 -5.84 4.51
C ASN A 227 15.81 -4.77 5.19
N ASN A 228 15.56 -3.48 4.90
CA ASN A 228 16.02 -2.41 5.78
C ASN A 228 14.95 -1.42 6.22
N GLN A 229 13.95 -1.03 5.40
CA GLN A 229 13.10 0.12 5.81
C GLN A 229 11.63 0.16 5.31
N SER A 230 11.16 -0.75 4.45
CA SER A 230 9.75 -0.72 4.02
C SER A 230 9.10 -2.09 3.81
N THR A 231 7.82 -2.17 4.15
CA THR A 231 7.01 -3.39 4.08
C THR A 231 6.56 -3.63 2.63
N ILE A 232 6.46 -4.88 2.20
CA ILE A 232 5.73 -5.21 0.97
C ILE A 232 4.25 -4.97 1.27
N ASN A 233 3.68 -3.93 0.67
CA ASN A 233 2.29 -3.52 0.87
C ASN A 233 1.45 -4.12 -0.26
N ALA A 234 1.23 -5.43 -0.21
CA ALA A 234 0.40 -6.14 -1.16
C ALA A 234 -0.25 -7.35 -0.49
N PHE A 235 -1.43 -7.71 -0.97
CA PHE A 235 -2.17 -8.87 -0.48
C PHE A 235 -1.87 -10.11 -1.31
N ASP A 236 -1.58 -9.93 -2.60
CA ASP A 236 -1.25 -11.00 -3.53
C ASP A 236 0.01 -10.66 -4.31
N VAL A 237 0.87 -11.66 -4.50
CA VAL A 237 2.09 -11.57 -5.32
C VAL A 237 2.09 -12.72 -6.32
N HIS A 238 1.89 -12.38 -7.58
CA HIS A 238 1.86 -13.31 -8.70
C HIS A 238 3.24 -13.33 -9.37
N ILE A 239 3.89 -14.49 -9.35
CA ILE A 239 5.28 -14.68 -9.75
C ILE A 239 5.35 -15.64 -10.92
N SER A 240 5.61 -15.10 -12.11
CA SER A 240 6.00 -15.85 -13.31
C SER A 240 7.47 -15.57 -13.71
N GLY A 241 8.06 -14.49 -13.19
CA GLY A 241 9.50 -14.21 -13.23
C GLY A 241 10.22 -14.68 -11.96
N ILE A 242 11.14 -13.89 -11.45
CA ILE A 242 11.89 -14.17 -10.21
C ILE A 242 11.55 -13.09 -9.19
N PHE A 243 11.13 -13.49 -7.99
CA PHE A 243 11.11 -12.61 -6.83
C PHE A 243 12.11 -13.09 -5.79
N GLU A 244 13.13 -12.30 -5.51
CA GLU A 244 14.14 -12.61 -4.51
C GLU A 244 13.98 -11.68 -3.31
N ILE A 245 13.82 -12.26 -2.14
CA ILE A 245 13.76 -11.55 -0.86
C ILE A 245 15.01 -11.88 -0.06
N SER A 246 15.62 -10.86 0.55
CA SER A 246 16.84 -10.99 1.34
C SER A 246 16.81 -10.13 2.60
N SER A 247 17.50 -10.60 3.64
CA SER A 247 17.66 -9.95 4.94
C SER A 247 18.94 -10.45 5.60
N TRP A 248 19.65 -9.60 6.36
CA TRP A 248 20.73 -10.04 7.25
C TRP A 248 20.24 -10.94 8.39
N ASP A 249 18.94 -11.00 8.62
CA ASP A 249 18.30 -11.81 9.66
C ASP A 249 17.02 -12.44 9.07
N ILE A 250 15.88 -12.27 9.72
CA ILE A 250 14.54 -12.63 9.27
C ILE A 250 14.01 -11.59 8.28
N TYR A 251 13.20 -12.01 7.31
CA TYR A 251 12.31 -11.09 6.57
C TYR A 251 10.90 -11.12 7.14
N LEU A 252 10.36 -9.95 7.51
CA LEU A 252 9.07 -9.83 8.19
C LEU A 252 7.99 -9.27 7.24
N PHE A 253 6.91 -10.03 7.04
CA PHE A 253 5.71 -9.58 6.34
C PHE A 253 4.70 -9.05 7.34
N HIS A 254 4.35 -7.77 7.24
CA HIS A 254 3.54 -7.06 8.23
C HIS A 254 2.02 -7.18 8.04
N TYR A 255 1.59 -7.74 6.92
CA TYR A 255 0.19 -7.89 6.55
C TYR A 255 -0.04 -9.30 5.98
N PRO A 256 -1.29 -9.81 6.01
CA PRO A 256 -1.63 -11.03 5.31
C PRO A 256 -1.22 -10.93 3.84
N ILE A 257 -0.46 -11.91 3.36
CA ILE A 257 0.06 -11.92 2.00
C ILE A 257 0.01 -13.34 1.42
N ARG A 258 -0.41 -13.45 0.17
CA ARG A 258 -0.36 -14.70 -0.59
C ARG A 258 0.63 -14.57 -1.74
N PHE A 259 1.53 -15.53 -1.81
CA PHE A 259 2.43 -15.73 -2.94
C PHE A 259 1.85 -16.81 -3.86
N LEU A 260 1.72 -16.52 -5.15
CA LEU A 260 1.34 -17.47 -6.18
C LEU A 260 2.48 -17.58 -7.20
N ILE A 261 3.11 -18.74 -7.28
CA ILE A 261 4.31 -18.98 -8.10
C ILE A 261 3.94 -19.98 -9.20
N TYR A 262 4.04 -19.59 -10.46
CA TYR A 262 3.50 -20.37 -11.58
C TYR A 262 4.27 -20.10 -12.88
N ASN A 263 4.04 -20.91 -13.91
CA ASN A 263 4.60 -20.71 -15.26
C ASN A 263 6.12 -20.45 -15.30
N GLY A 264 6.91 -21.27 -14.59
CA GLY A 264 8.36 -21.12 -14.51
C GLY A 264 8.85 -20.07 -13.52
N GLY A 265 7.92 -19.45 -12.76
CA GLY A 265 8.25 -18.45 -11.76
C GLY A 265 9.05 -19.01 -10.58
N ILE A 266 9.88 -18.16 -9.99
CA ILE A 266 10.76 -18.49 -8.87
C ILE A 266 10.53 -17.49 -7.74
N PHE A 267 10.13 -17.97 -6.56
CA PHE A 267 10.23 -17.21 -5.33
C PHE A 267 11.46 -17.68 -4.57
N GLN A 268 12.38 -16.77 -4.27
CA GLN A 268 13.65 -17.09 -3.62
C GLN A 268 13.78 -16.35 -2.30
N ASP A 269 13.87 -17.11 -1.21
CA ASP A 269 14.27 -16.64 0.11
C ASP A 269 15.79 -16.73 0.27
N ALA A 270 16.44 -15.58 0.29
CA ALA A 270 17.85 -15.40 0.57
C ALA A 270 18.11 -14.75 1.95
N SER A 271 17.10 -14.66 2.82
CA SER A 271 17.26 -14.22 4.22
C SER A 271 18.12 -15.20 5.03
N GLN A 272 18.79 -14.70 6.08
CA GLN A 272 19.66 -15.56 6.91
C GLN A 272 18.88 -16.50 7.82
N ASN A 273 17.76 -16.05 8.38
CA ASN A 273 17.01 -16.79 9.41
C ASN A 273 15.58 -17.15 8.99
N GLY A 274 15.20 -16.86 7.74
CA GLY A 274 13.94 -17.27 7.13
C GLY A 274 12.87 -16.18 7.08
N LEU A 275 11.64 -16.61 6.80
CA LEU A 275 10.51 -15.74 6.52
C LEU A 275 9.48 -15.77 7.65
N HIS A 276 9.09 -14.61 8.14
CA HIS A 276 8.05 -14.46 9.15
C HIS A 276 6.81 -13.83 8.54
N PHE A 277 5.72 -14.59 8.56
CA PHE A 277 4.46 -14.21 7.96
C PHE A 277 3.44 -13.81 9.02
N TYR A 278 2.71 -12.74 8.73
CA TYR A 278 1.50 -12.43 9.47
C TYR A 278 0.46 -13.54 9.26
N ILE A 279 -0.43 -13.75 10.23
CA ILE A 279 -1.54 -14.72 10.08
C ILE A 279 -2.35 -14.49 8.80
N ASN A 280 -3.02 -15.54 8.32
CA ASN A 280 -3.76 -15.56 7.04
C ASN A 280 -2.88 -15.40 5.79
N SER A 281 -1.57 -15.62 5.89
CA SER A 281 -0.67 -15.63 4.74
C SER A 281 -0.56 -17.01 4.10
N SER A 282 -0.10 -17.08 2.85
CA SER A 282 0.17 -18.34 2.17
C SER A 282 1.24 -18.25 1.08
N ILE A 283 1.85 -19.39 0.78
CA ILE A 283 2.70 -19.61 -0.40
C ILE A 283 2.08 -20.74 -1.18
N VAL A 284 1.72 -20.48 -2.43
CA VAL A 284 1.18 -21.44 -3.39
C VAL A 284 2.20 -21.58 -4.50
N VAL A 285 2.85 -22.73 -4.57
CA VAL A 285 3.71 -23.12 -5.69
C VAL A 285 2.86 -23.97 -6.62
N ASP A 286 2.42 -23.41 -7.73
CA ASP A 286 1.63 -24.11 -8.74
C ASP A 286 2.54 -24.93 -9.68
N THR A 287 1.95 -25.70 -10.58
CA THR A 287 2.64 -26.49 -11.58
C THR A 287 3.65 -25.64 -12.36
N GLY A 288 4.91 -26.08 -12.38
CA GLY A 288 6.01 -25.36 -13.02
C GLY A 288 6.57 -24.18 -12.21
N GLY A 289 6.02 -23.87 -11.04
CA GLY A 289 6.59 -22.91 -10.10
C GLY A 289 7.68 -23.53 -9.22
N LEU A 290 8.56 -22.67 -8.68
CA LEU A 290 9.65 -23.05 -7.80
C LEU A 290 9.77 -22.10 -6.60
N PHE A 291 9.77 -22.64 -5.39
CA PHE A 291 10.16 -21.92 -4.19
C PHE A 291 11.54 -22.36 -3.73
N ILE A 292 12.47 -21.43 -3.59
CA ILE A 292 13.85 -21.63 -3.16
C ILE A 292 14.05 -21.01 -1.78
N THR A 293 14.67 -21.73 -0.86
CA THR A 293 15.02 -21.27 0.48
C THR A 293 16.41 -21.74 0.87
N ARG A 294 17.04 -21.12 1.88
CA ARG A 294 18.33 -21.60 2.40
C ARG A 294 18.17 -22.84 3.29
N PRO A 295 19.22 -23.67 3.41
CA PRO A 295 19.24 -24.76 4.38
C PRO A 295 18.98 -24.23 5.79
N SER A 296 18.09 -24.89 6.53
CA SER A 296 17.71 -24.54 7.90
C SER A 296 16.88 -23.26 8.09
N ASN A 297 16.52 -22.55 7.01
CA ASN A 297 15.56 -21.45 7.12
C ASN A 297 14.20 -21.97 7.62
N THR A 298 13.53 -21.11 8.40
CA THR A 298 12.21 -21.39 8.93
C THR A 298 11.18 -20.49 8.28
N ILE A 299 9.98 -21.02 8.09
CA ILE A 299 8.79 -20.21 7.85
C ILE A 299 8.04 -20.16 9.16
N SER A 300 7.83 -18.96 9.69
CA SER A 300 7.15 -18.77 10.97
C SER A 300 5.91 -17.91 10.81
N SER A 301 4.90 -18.16 11.64
CA SER A 301 3.68 -17.35 11.71
C SER A 301 3.65 -16.53 12.99
N TYR A 302 3.14 -15.30 12.92
CA TYR A 302 2.98 -14.44 14.10
C TYR A 302 1.68 -13.61 14.01
N ILE A 303 1.17 -13.20 15.17
CA ILE A 303 0.05 -12.24 15.32
C ILE A 303 0.55 -10.88 15.79
N ASP A 304 1.58 -10.88 16.65
CA ASP A 304 2.30 -9.69 17.11
C ASP A 304 3.81 -9.92 16.91
N ARG A 305 4.59 -8.87 16.63
CA ARG A 305 5.99 -8.95 16.19
C ARG A 305 6.89 -9.76 17.12
N ASN A 306 6.49 -9.90 18.39
CA ASN A 306 7.24 -10.60 19.43
C ASN A 306 6.71 -12.01 19.74
N VAL A 307 5.65 -12.47 19.08
CA VAL A 307 4.99 -13.75 19.40
C VAL A 307 4.92 -14.64 18.17
N ILE A 308 5.90 -15.55 18.07
CA ILE A 308 5.87 -16.66 17.10
C ILE A 308 4.90 -17.72 17.62
N ILE A 309 3.95 -18.12 16.78
CA ILE A 309 2.91 -19.09 17.14
C ILE A 309 3.28 -20.50 16.69
N SER A 310 3.77 -20.61 15.45
CA SER A 310 4.24 -21.85 14.88
C SER A 310 5.36 -21.58 13.90
N SER A 311 6.22 -22.59 13.74
CA SER A 311 7.34 -22.56 12.82
C SER A 311 7.37 -23.86 12.02
N LEU A 312 7.71 -23.72 10.74
CA LEU A 312 7.89 -24.77 9.78
C LEU A 312 9.36 -24.80 9.38
N LYS A 313 10.05 -25.90 9.68
CA LYS A 313 11.40 -26.14 9.16
C LYS A 313 11.30 -26.87 7.83
N LEU A 314 11.91 -26.30 6.79
CA LEU A 314 11.99 -26.92 5.47
C LEU A 314 13.30 -27.71 5.35
N TYR A 315 13.21 -28.98 4.97
CA TYR A 315 14.40 -29.83 4.76
C TYR A 315 14.89 -29.80 3.32
N ARG A 316 14.04 -29.36 2.40
CA ARG A 316 14.39 -29.11 1.00
C ARG A 316 14.55 -27.61 0.79
N THR A 317 15.64 -27.25 0.12
CA THR A 317 15.91 -25.88 -0.30
C THR A 317 15.19 -25.51 -1.58
N ASN A 318 14.75 -26.50 -2.38
CA ASN A 318 14.03 -26.31 -3.64
C ASN A 318 12.71 -27.09 -3.57
N ILE A 319 11.59 -26.37 -3.65
CA ILE A 319 10.24 -26.90 -3.59
C ILE A 319 9.54 -26.58 -4.91
N THR A 320 9.39 -27.58 -5.76
CA THR A 320 8.65 -27.48 -7.02
C THR A 320 7.18 -27.76 -6.79
N GLY A 321 6.32 -27.02 -7.48
CA GLY A 321 4.88 -27.22 -7.39
C GLY A 321 4.41 -28.56 -8.00
N PRO A 322 3.18 -29.00 -7.67
CA PRO A 322 2.23 -28.29 -6.82
C PRO A 322 2.50 -28.54 -5.32
N TYR A 323 2.60 -27.44 -4.58
CA TYR A 323 2.85 -27.43 -3.14
C TYR A 323 2.25 -26.16 -2.52
N GLN A 324 1.69 -26.28 -1.32
CA GLN A 324 1.14 -25.13 -0.60
C GLN A 324 1.64 -25.08 0.83
N ILE A 325 1.87 -23.87 1.31
CA ILE A 325 2.02 -23.50 2.71
C ILE A 325 0.92 -22.49 3.02
N SER A 326 0.11 -22.73 4.04
CA SER A 326 -0.94 -21.80 4.47
C SER A 326 -0.89 -21.59 5.98
N ILE A 327 -1.18 -20.36 6.41
CA ILE A 327 -1.25 -19.97 7.80
C ILE A 327 -2.68 -19.54 8.09
N ASP A 328 -3.34 -20.21 9.03
CA ASP A 328 -4.71 -19.83 9.42
C ASP A 328 -4.73 -18.60 10.35
N ARG A 329 -5.94 -18.16 10.68
CA ARG A 329 -6.20 -17.04 11.61
C ARG A 329 -5.66 -17.25 13.02
N ASN A 330 -5.38 -18.49 13.40
CA ASN A 330 -4.84 -18.86 14.70
C ASN A 330 -3.31 -19.00 14.65
N GLY A 331 -2.67 -18.76 13.51
CA GLY A 331 -1.24 -18.94 13.31
C GLY A 331 -0.80 -20.41 13.25
N ASN A 332 -1.68 -21.35 12.90
CA ASN A 332 -1.23 -22.71 12.59
C ASN A 332 -0.75 -22.77 11.13
N ILE A 333 0.42 -23.35 10.90
CA ILE A 333 0.96 -23.61 9.56
C ILE A 333 0.52 -25.01 9.08
N TYR A 334 -0.15 -25.04 7.92
CA TYR A 334 -0.43 -26.24 7.14
C TYR A 334 0.46 -26.27 5.90
N ASN A 335 0.93 -27.46 5.52
CA ASN A 335 1.71 -27.64 4.31
C ASN A 335 1.40 -29.00 3.66
N GLY A 336 1.55 -29.08 2.34
CA GLY A 336 1.35 -30.34 1.63
C GLY A 336 1.61 -30.24 0.13
N SER A 337 2.03 -31.37 -0.45
CA SER A 337 2.03 -31.60 -1.90
C SER A 337 0.73 -32.33 -2.28
N LEU A 338 0.15 -32.00 -3.42
CA LEU A 338 -0.99 -32.75 -3.97
C LEU A 338 -0.60 -34.15 -4.49
N PHE A 339 0.70 -34.48 -4.62
CA PHE A 339 1.13 -35.67 -5.37
C PHE A 339 2.25 -36.53 -4.75
N THR A 340 2.75 -36.28 -3.52
CA THR A 340 3.78 -37.17 -2.92
C THR A 340 3.67 -37.32 -1.40
N SER A 341 3.96 -38.53 -0.90
CA SER A 341 3.98 -38.87 0.53
C SER A 341 5.35 -38.64 1.21
N THR A 342 6.27 -37.91 0.55
CA THR A 342 7.59 -37.62 1.11
C THR A 342 7.49 -36.50 2.14
N THR A 343 8.03 -36.68 3.34
CA THR A 343 8.09 -35.62 4.35
C THR A 343 8.98 -34.48 3.86
N ILE A 344 8.37 -33.36 3.46
CA ILE A 344 9.08 -32.17 2.93
C ILE A 344 9.37 -31.15 4.04
N ALA A 345 8.61 -31.19 5.14
CA ALA A 345 8.71 -30.24 6.23
C ALA A 345 8.23 -30.85 7.56
N THR A 346 8.58 -30.20 8.68
CA THR A 346 8.04 -30.54 10.01
C THR A 346 7.55 -29.27 10.69
N THR A 347 6.29 -29.30 11.13
CA THR A 347 5.68 -28.19 11.86
C THR A 347 5.93 -28.37 13.35
N THR A 348 6.53 -27.37 13.98
CA THR A 348 6.62 -27.28 15.44
C THR A 348 5.63 -26.22 15.90
N LYS A 349 4.61 -26.62 16.65
CA LYS A 349 3.73 -25.68 17.33
C LYS A 349 4.41 -25.29 18.63
N VAL A 350 4.64 -23.99 18.83
CA VAL A 350 5.04 -23.51 20.15
C VAL A 350 3.77 -23.52 20.99
N THR A 351 3.66 -24.47 21.92
CA THR A 351 2.66 -24.38 22.98
C THR A 351 3.01 -23.18 23.83
N VAL A 352 2.39 -22.04 23.52
CA VAL A 352 2.35 -20.92 24.46
C VAL A 352 1.71 -21.48 25.73
N PRO A 353 2.37 -21.43 26.91
CA PRO A 353 1.77 -21.89 28.16
C PRO A 353 0.40 -21.25 28.32
N PRO A 354 -0.57 -21.89 28.99
CA PRO A 354 -1.84 -21.24 29.34
C PRO A 354 -1.51 -20.03 30.22
N GLY A 355 -1.36 -18.88 29.58
CA GLY A 355 -1.14 -17.60 30.23
C GLY A 355 -2.49 -17.09 30.71
N ASN A 356 -2.48 -16.57 31.92
CA ASN A 356 -3.58 -15.91 32.65
C ASN A 356 -4.74 -15.44 31.74
N THR A 357 -5.98 -15.72 32.12
CA THR A 357 -7.15 -15.15 31.46
C THR A 357 -7.27 -13.66 31.77
N LEU A 358 -7.38 -12.83 30.73
CA LEU A 358 -7.77 -11.42 30.82
C LEU A 358 -9.30 -11.34 30.78
N THR A 359 -9.92 -10.79 31.81
CA THR A 359 -11.38 -10.59 31.88
C THR A 359 -11.69 -9.12 31.70
N CYS A 360 -12.57 -8.76 30.78
CA CYS A 360 -12.94 -7.39 30.44
C CYS A 360 -14.45 -7.18 30.56
N TYR A 361 -14.88 -5.94 30.84
CA TYR A 361 -16.29 -5.58 30.67
C TYR A 361 -16.62 -5.47 29.18
N SER A 362 -17.79 -5.94 28.78
CA SER A 362 -18.35 -5.82 27.44
C SER A 362 -19.77 -5.30 27.49
N CYS A 363 -20.00 -4.16 26.84
CA CYS A 363 -21.30 -3.54 26.68
C CYS A 363 -21.26 -2.51 25.55
N HIS A 364 -22.42 -2.29 24.94
CA HIS A 364 -22.64 -1.24 23.95
C HIS A 364 -23.57 -0.19 24.58
N ASP A 365 -23.24 1.09 24.43
CA ASP A 365 -23.96 2.24 24.96
C ASP A 365 -24.27 2.13 26.46
N CYS A 366 -23.23 1.88 27.26
CA CYS A 366 -23.36 1.67 28.70
C CYS A 366 -23.13 2.97 29.50
N ASP A 367 -23.82 3.08 30.63
CA ASP A 367 -23.84 4.27 31.49
C ASP A 367 -22.43 4.80 31.86
N ASP A 368 -22.30 6.13 31.90
CA ASP A 368 -21.18 6.86 32.53
C ASP A 368 -21.74 7.91 33.51
N PRO A 369 -21.56 7.75 34.85
CA PRO A 369 -20.64 6.83 35.53
C PRO A 369 -21.05 5.36 35.44
N PHE A 370 -20.05 4.48 35.32
CA PHE A 370 -20.22 3.04 35.12
C PHE A 370 -21.04 2.38 36.23
N ASN A 371 -22.13 1.72 35.84
CA ASN A 371 -22.91 0.84 36.68
C ASN A 371 -22.74 -0.61 36.17
N SER A 372 -22.35 -1.54 37.04
CA SER A 372 -22.15 -2.95 36.64
C SER A 372 -23.47 -3.70 36.37
N ASN A 373 -24.63 -3.08 36.65
CA ASN A 373 -25.92 -3.68 36.36
C ASN A 373 -26.20 -3.68 34.84
N GLY A 374 -26.18 -4.87 34.23
CA GLY A 374 -26.47 -5.06 32.80
C GLY A 374 -25.25 -5.24 31.89
N VAL A 375 -24.03 -5.24 32.44
CA VAL A 375 -22.77 -5.38 31.69
C VAL A 375 -22.24 -6.82 31.78
N ILE A 376 -21.84 -7.41 30.66
CA ILE A 376 -21.33 -8.80 30.60
C ILE A 376 -19.81 -8.78 30.72
N THR A 377 -19.21 -9.74 31.42
CA THR A 377 -17.76 -9.93 31.43
C THR A 377 -17.34 -10.96 30.39
N VAL A 378 -16.32 -10.64 29.61
CA VAL A 378 -15.74 -11.53 28.59
C VAL A 378 -14.30 -11.87 28.99
N SER A 379 -14.01 -13.17 29.10
CA SER A 379 -12.66 -13.67 29.40
C SER A 379 -11.97 -14.16 28.13
N VAL A 380 -10.77 -13.65 27.88
CA VAL A 380 -9.91 -13.99 26.74
C VAL A 380 -8.52 -14.40 27.23
N PRO A 381 -7.74 -15.16 26.44
CA PRO A 381 -6.36 -15.49 26.81
C PRO A 381 -5.49 -14.22 26.85
N ALA A 382 -4.86 -13.86 27.97
CA ALA A 382 -4.03 -12.65 28.06
C ALA A 382 -2.75 -12.74 27.21
N ASN A 383 -2.37 -13.95 26.81
CA ASN A 383 -1.20 -14.23 25.96
C ASN A 383 -1.46 -14.05 24.46
N GLN A 384 -2.67 -13.65 24.03
CA GLN A 384 -3.03 -13.46 22.62
C GLN A 384 -3.20 -11.98 22.20
N GLY A 385 -2.55 -11.06 22.94
CA GLY A 385 -2.53 -9.64 22.57
C GLY A 385 -3.88 -8.93 22.71
N TYR A 386 -4.79 -9.48 23.52
CA TYR A 386 -6.07 -8.83 23.82
C TYR A 386 -5.90 -7.68 24.81
N TYR A 387 -6.68 -6.62 24.60
CA TYR A 387 -6.81 -5.47 25.48
C TYR A 387 -8.26 -5.34 25.91
N CYS A 388 -8.50 -5.00 27.17
CA CYS A 388 -9.80 -4.45 27.56
C CYS A 388 -9.87 -3.03 27.03
N ARG A 389 -10.85 -2.74 26.18
CA ARG A 389 -10.99 -1.43 25.55
C ARG A 389 -12.20 -0.70 26.11
N LYS A 390 -12.09 0.62 26.15
CA LYS A 390 -13.17 1.56 26.39
C LYS A 390 -13.12 2.57 25.26
N SER A 391 -14.21 2.79 24.55
CA SER A 391 -14.36 3.96 23.67
C SER A 391 -15.39 4.90 24.25
N SER A 392 -15.14 6.20 24.11
CA SER A 392 -16.09 7.25 24.49
C SER A 392 -16.17 8.26 23.37
N ILE A 393 -17.38 8.52 22.90
CA ILE A 393 -17.67 9.61 21.96
C ILE A 393 -18.85 10.39 22.52
N MET A 394 -18.58 11.62 22.98
CA MET A 394 -19.53 12.48 23.68
C MET A 394 -20.03 11.85 25.00
N THR A 395 -21.22 11.25 24.99
CA THR A 395 -21.86 10.60 26.14
C THR A 395 -22.05 9.09 25.96
N VAL A 396 -21.74 8.57 24.77
CA VAL A 396 -21.87 7.13 24.46
C VAL A 396 -20.56 6.44 24.80
N VAL A 397 -20.64 5.43 25.65
CA VAL A 397 -19.48 4.64 26.09
C VAL A 397 -19.66 3.18 25.72
N ASP A 398 -18.71 2.65 24.96
CA ASP A 398 -18.62 1.23 24.66
C ASP A 398 -17.44 0.59 25.39
N ARG A 399 -17.62 -0.67 25.76
CA ARG A 399 -16.58 -1.49 26.35
C ARG A 399 -16.54 -2.82 25.63
N ASP A 400 -15.36 -3.26 25.28
CA ASP A 400 -15.19 -4.55 24.64
C ASP A 400 -13.78 -5.10 24.87
N VAL A 401 -13.51 -6.22 24.21
CA VAL A 401 -12.19 -6.84 24.17
C VAL A 401 -11.71 -6.88 22.72
N GLY A 402 -10.45 -6.54 22.47
CA GLY A 402 -9.91 -6.53 21.12
C GLY A 402 -8.43 -6.88 21.06
N GLN A 403 -8.01 -7.52 19.98
CA GLN A 403 -6.62 -7.93 19.73
C GLN A 403 -5.72 -6.78 19.25
N TRP A 404 -6.29 -5.58 19.13
CA TRP A 404 -5.62 -4.39 18.66
C TRP A 404 -6.16 -3.19 19.41
N CYS A 405 -5.23 -2.31 19.80
CA CYS A 405 -5.58 -1.03 20.34
C CYS A 405 -4.51 0.02 20.02
N VAL A 406 -4.97 1.15 19.50
CA VAL A 406 -4.18 2.38 19.41
C VAL A 406 -4.84 3.37 20.34
N GLN A 407 -4.17 3.70 21.44
CA GLN A 407 -4.70 4.62 22.43
C GLN A 407 -4.77 6.02 21.81
N ASP A 408 -5.98 6.56 21.72
CA ASP A 408 -6.24 7.92 21.24
C ASP A 408 -7.04 8.64 22.32
N ASN A 409 -6.56 9.79 22.78
CA ASN A 409 -7.21 10.54 23.85
C ASN A 409 -7.22 12.03 23.50
N VAL A 410 -8.35 12.46 22.94
CA VAL A 410 -8.60 13.87 22.65
C VAL A 410 -9.75 14.35 23.54
N ARG A 411 -9.39 15.05 24.63
CA ARG A 411 -10.34 15.75 25.53
C ARG A 411 -11.47 14.85 26.10
N GLY A 412 -11.15 13.63 26.52
CA GLY A 412 -12.15 12.72 27.11
C GLY A 412 -12.99 11.95 26.10
N ASN A 413 -12.70 12.11 24.80
CA ASN A 413 -13.15 11.22 23.74
C ASN A 413 -11.96 10.42 23.20
N GLY A 414 -12.23 9.19 22.75
CA GLY A 414 -11.23 8.32 22.15
C GLY A 414 -11.27 6.89 22.66
N LEU A 415 -10.20 6.15 22.41
CA LEU A 415 -10.05 4.73 22.72
C LEU A 415 -9.00 4.56 23.82
N TRP A 416 -9.38 3.99 24.96
CA TRP A 416 -8.46 3.60 26.03
C TRP A 416 -8.35 2.09 26.12
N CYS A 417 -7.15 1.62 26.42
CA CYS A 417 -6.86 0.21 26.51
C CYS A 417 -5.97 -0.11 27.69
N CYS A 418 -6.19 -1.28 28.26
CA CYS A 418 -5.46 -1.76 29.40
C CYS A 418 -5.42 -3.29 29.38
N GLN A 419 -4.46 -3.86 30.11
CA GLN A 419 -4.15 -5.30 30.09
C GLN A 419 -4.26 -5.94 31.48
N SER A 420 -5.11 -5.39 32.34
CA SER A 420 -5.43 -5.98 33.65
C SER A 420 -6.91 -6.36 33.74
N ASN A 421 -7.25 -7.28 34.64
CA ASN A 421 -8.64 -7.73 34.77
C ASN A 421 -9.56 -6.57 35.15
N LEU A 422 -10.66 -6.45 34.40
CA LEU A 422 -11.74 -5.49 34.59
C LEU A 422 -11.27 -4.02 34.57
N CYS A 423 -10.15 -3.76 33.89
CA CYS A 423 -9.50 -2.46 33.91
C CYS A 423 -10.26 -1.39 33.11
N ASN A 424 -11.15 -1.78 32.19
CA ASN A 424 -12.04 -0.90 31.43
C ASN A 424 -13.27 -0.37 32.20
N HIS A 425 -13.17 -0.37 33.54
CA HIS A 425 -14.15 0.19 34.46
C HIS A 425 -14.14 1.72 34.55
N ALA A 426 -12.95 2.33 34.66
CA ALA A 426 -12.80 3.70 35.18
C ALA A 426 -13.24 4.82 34.21
N LYS A 427 -13.58 5.99 34.78
CA LYS A 427 -13.95 7.21 34.04
C LYS A 427 -12.75 7.81 33.29
N SER A 428 -11.54 7.71 33.86
CA SER A 428 -10.26 8.04 33.23
C SER A 428 -9.24 6.93 33.49
N MET A 429 -8.59 6.44 32.43
CA MET A 429 -7.43 5.54 32.57
C MET A 429 -6.14 6.39 32.54
N THR A 430 -5.46 6.53 33.67
CA THR A 430 -4.11 7.10 33.70
C THR A 430 -3.10 6.02 33.31
N SER A 431 -2.30 6.29 32.28
CA SER A 431 -1.25 5.38 31.79
C SER A 431 -0.18 5.15 32.87
N THR A 432 -0.13 3.95 33.45
CA THR A 432 1.08 3.49 34.13
C THR A 432 1.91 2.67 33.15
N SER A 433 2.77 3.36 32.41
CA SER A 433 3.85 2.74 31.66
C SER A 433 4.83 2.10 32.65
N PHE A 434 4.85 0.77 32.75
CA PHE A 434 5.92 0.08 33.46
C PHE A 434 7.19 0.18 32.61
N LEU A 435 8.09 1.08 33.03
CA LEU A 435 9.50 1.10 32.65
C LEU A 435 10.12 -0.24 33.09
N ILE A 436 10.24 -1.19 32.16
CA ILE A 436 11.13 -2.34 32.33
C ILE A 436 12.54 -1.84 32.03
N LEU A 437 13.26 -1.44 33.08
CA LEU A 437 14.72 -1.30 33.02
C LEU A 437 15.35 -2.70 32.83
N PRO A 438 16.31 -2.89 31.91
CA PRO A 438 16.98 -4.17 31.75
C PRO A 438 17.85 -4.46 32.99
N LEU A 439 17.59 -5.61 33.62
CA LEU A 439 18.43 -6.22 34.66
C LEU A 439 19.78 -6.68 34.05
N THR A 440 20.72 -5.76 33.85
CA THR A 440 22.13 -6.11 33.59
C THR A 440 23.15 -5.25 34.34
N LEU A 441 22.74 -4.51 35.38
CA LEU A 441 23.64 -3.66 36.17
C LEU A 441 23.56 -3.86 37.69
N ILE A 442 23.32 -5.09 38.16
CA ILE A 442 23.51 -5.48 39.57
C ILE A 442 24.30 -6.79 39.61
N MET A 443 25.57 -6.74 39.21
CA MET A 443 26.53 -7.80 39.53
C MET A 443 27.97 -7.31 39.56
N ILE A 444 28.22 -6.09 40.07
CA ILE A 444 29.54 -5.65 40.53
C ILE A 444 29.33 -4.75 41.75
N LEU A 445 29.03 -5.35 42.91
CA LEU A 445 29.42 -4.87 44.24
C LEU A 445 28.92 -5.88 45.30
N LYS A 446 29.64 -6.99 45.43
CA LYS A 446 29.87 -7.74 46.67
C LYS A 446 30.76 -8.94 46.33
N LEU A 447 31.95 -8.94 46.92
CA LEU A 447 33.05 -9.92 46.82
C LEU A 447 34.02 -9.70 45.64
N PHE A 448 34.73 -8.57 45.62
CA PHE A 448 36.10 -8.39 46.15
C PHE A 448 36.44 -6.90 46.15
#